data_AF-A0A9W7E8K1-F1
#
_entry.id   AF-A0A9W7E8K1-F1
#
_cell.length_a   1.000
_cell.length_b   1.000
_cell.length_c   1.000
_cell.angle_alpha   90.00
_cell.angle_beta   90.00
_cell.angle_gamma   90.00
#
_symmetry.space_group_name_H-M   'P 1'
#
loop_
_entity.id
_entity.type
_entity.pdbx_description
1 polymer ?
#
loop_
_entity_poly.entity_id
_entity_poly.type
_entity_poly.pdbx_seq_one_letter_code
_entity_poly.pdbx_strand_id
1 'polypeptide(L)'
;MGRYGGLIRRAVLNSTSAGIVTVCFAGCLTHHVHHTFISPSQQPPSNTSKRASHALRVSLLTCLTFVLLGGTFQSTSPSSLFSPGAFARSSVPAPSAAYATPREKRLLISLYRKHGCHTCGTRANLQVIGDHVPPNVVVKAIGGKLNSIKQVFLPHCPSCSSKQGAALTRSLVDGKWKGVGKASVVHFRPRLFWAAGTLVANAGDWQELESFEAAAENLAVTTVDKLRRLFSN
;
A
#
# COMPACT_ATOMS: atom_id res chain seq x y z
N MET A 1 -8.36 13.37 21.11
CA MET A 1 -7.56 12.82 19.99
C MET A 1 -6.27 12.09 20.43
N GLY A 2 -6.20 11.45 21.61
CA GLY A 2 -4.91 11.26 22.31
C GLY A 2 -4.22 9.89 22.42
N ARG A 3 -4.67 8.79 21.79
CA ARG A 3 -3.92 7.49 21.85
C ARG A 3 -3.84 6.74 20.51
N TYR A 4 -4.87 6.81 19.67
CA TYR A 4 -4.86 6.16 18.35
C TYR A 4 -4.03 6.91 17.31
N GLY A 5 -3.89 8.23 17.41
CA GLY A 5 -3.09 9.03 16.46
C GLY A 5 -1.59 8.67 16.46
N GLY A 6 -1.04 8.30 17.62
CA GLY A 6 0.37 7.87 17.74
C GLY A 6 0.64 6.47 17.18
N LEU A 7 -0.31 5.54 17.37
CA LEU A 7 -0.26 4.19 16.78
C LEU A 7 -0.38 4.23 15.25
N ILE A 8 -1.25 5.11 14.73
CA ILE A 8 -1.38 5.34 13.28
C ILE A 8 -0.07 5.89 12.72
N ARG A 9 0.58 6.87 13.36
CA ARG A 9 1.87 7.41 12.88
C ARG A 9 3.00 6.36 12.86
N ARG A 10 3.13 5.54 13.91
CA ARG A 10 4.17 4.49 13.97
C ARG A 10 3.92 3.37 12.95
N ALA A 11 2.66 2.96 12.76
CA ALA A 11 2.32 1.98 11.73
C ALA A 11 2.61 2.52 10.32
N VAL A 12 2.30 3.79 10.05
CA VAL A 12 2.57 4.43 8.76
C VAL A 12 4.07 4.52 8.47
N LEU A 13 4.90 4.89 9.45
CA LEU A 13 6.37 4.96 9.29
C LEU A 13 7.01 3.59 9.00
N ASN A 14 6.59 2.55 9.71
CA ASN A 14 7.08 1.18 9.48
C ASN A 14 6.57 0.59 8.15
N SER A 15 5.37 1.00 7.72
CA SER A 15 4.80 0.66 6.43
C SER A 15 5.54 1.32 5.26
N THR A 16 5.99 2.56 5.41
CA THR A 16 6.73 3.28 4.36
C THR A 16 8.12 2.70 4.12
N SER A 17 8.86 2.33 5.15
CA SER A 17 10.19 1.72 5.00
C SER A 17 10.11 0.33 4.34
N ALA A 18 9.17 -0.51 4.76
CA ALA A 18 8.93 -1.82 4.14
C ALA A 18 8.51 -1.72 2.66
N GLY A 19 7.74 -0.68 2.31
CA GLY A 19 7.34 -0.40 0.94
C GLY A 19 8.50 0.02 0.04
N ILE A 20 9.36 0.94 0.50
CA ILE A 20 10.56 1.37 -0.22
C ILE A 20 11.49 0.17 -0.46
N VAL A 21 11.75 -0.64 0.57
CA VAL A 21 12.59 -1.84 0.46
C VAL A 21 12.04 -2.78 -0.61
N THR A 22 10.74 -3.05 -0.62
CA THR A 22 10.12 -3.96 -1.60
C THR A 22 10.29 -3.45 -3.05
N VAL A 23 10.10 -2.14 -3.27
CA VAL A 23 10.25 -1.54 -4.61
C VAL A 23 11.70 -1.58 -5.09
N CYS A 24 12.66 -1.23 -4.22
CA CYS A 24 14.08 -1.30 -4.53
C CYS A 24 14.54 -2.75 -4.80
N PHE A 25 14.14 -3.71 -3.96
CA PHE A 25 14.53 -5.11 -4.12
C PHE A 25 14.05 -5.72 -5.43
N ALA A 26 12.82 -5.39 -5.84
CA ALA A 26 12.30 -5.95 -7.08
C ALA A 26 12.92 -5.28 -8.32
N GLY A 27 13.33 -4.01 -8.27
CA GLY A 27 14.18 -3.40 -9.30
C GLY A 27 15.57 -4.05 -9.42
N CYS A 28 16.19 -4.36 -8.28
CA CYS A 28 17.44 -5.12 -8.24
C CYS A 28 17.28 -6.56 -8.76
N LEU A 29 16.16 -7.22 -8.44
CA LEU A 29 15.88 -8.59 -8.90
C LEU A 29 15.66 -8.64 -10.42
N THR A 30 14.91 -7.68 -10.99
CA THR A 30 14.72 -7.60 -12.45
C THR A 30 16.05 -7.33 -13.16
N HIS A 31 16.89 -6.46 -12.61
CA HIS A 31 18.24 -6.20 -13.14
C HIS A 31 19.12 -7.46 -13.10
N HIS A 32 19.09 -8.18 -11.97
CA HIS A 32 19.85 -9.42 -11.82
C HIS A 32 19.36 -10.50 -12.79
N VAL A 33 18.05 -10.73 -12.92
CA VAL A 33 17.48 -11.71 -13.85
C VAL A 33 17.85 -11.38 -15.31
N HIS A 34 17.77 -10.10 -15.71
CA HIS A 34 18.15 -9.67 -17.06
C HIS A 34 19.63 -10.00 -17.36
N HIS A 35 20.55 -9.64 -16.46
CA HIS A 35 21.97 -9.93 -16.68
C HIS A 35 22.33 -11.41 -16.58
N THR A 36 21.68 -12.18 -15.72
CA THR A 36 22.03 -13.59 -15.51
C THR A 36 21.44 -14.50 -16.60
N PHE A 37 20.26 -14.17 -17.13
CA PHE A 37 19.54 -15.07 -18.05
C PHE A 37 19.42 -14.56 -19.49
N ILE A 38 19.41 -13.24 -19.72
CA ILE A 38 19.16 -12.67 -21.06
C ILE A 38 20.48 -12.29 -21.76
N SER A 39 21.52 -11.92 -21.01
CA SER A 39 22.84 -11.59 -21.56
C SER A 39 23.98 -12.35 -20.87
N PRO A 40 24.15 -13.67 -21.13
CA PRO A 40 25.18 -14.48 -20.48
C PRO A 40 26.62 -14.16 -20.94
N SER A 41 26.76 -13.34 -21.98
CA SER A 41 28.00 -13.15 -22.72
C SER A 41 28.68 -11.84 -22.29
N GLN A 42 29.85 -11.97 -21.65
CA GLN A 42 30.79 -10.90 -21.24
C GLN A 42 30.50 -10.17 -19.92
N GLN A 43 30.85 -10.79 -18.79
CA GLN A 43 31.18 -10.04 -17.57
C GLN A 43 32.70 -10.03 -17.34
N PRO A 44 33.40 -8.90 -17.55
CA PRO A 44 34.78 -8.73 -17.10
C PRO A 44 34.87 -8.69 -15.56
N PRO A 45 36.05 -8.98 -14.97
CA PRO A 45 36.24 -9.03 -13.53
C PRO A 45 35.84 -7.73 -12.83
N SER A 46 35.26 -7.94 -11.65
CA SER A 46 34.45 -7.04 -10.84
C SER A 46 35.16 -5.78 -10.35
N ASN A 47 34.70 -4.61 -10.79
CA ASN A 47 34.76 -3.41 -9.97
C ASN A 47 33.42 -3.28 -9.20
N THR A 48 33.45 -3.64 -7.91
CA THR A 48 32.29 -3.62 -7.01
C THR A 48 31.64 -2.24 -6.92
N SER A 49 32.42 -1.16 -7.04
CA SER A 49 31.94 0.23 -7.03
C SER A 49 31.02 0.53 -8.24
N LYS A 50 31.38 0.05 -9.43
CA LYS A 50 30.56 0.24 -10.65
C LYS A 50 29.22 -0.50 -10.55
N ARG A 51 29.23 -1.72 -10.00
CA ARG A 51 28.00 -2.50 -9.76
C ARG A 51 27.09 -1.85 -8.72
N ALA A 52 27.66 -1.33 -7.64
CA ALA A 52 26.91 -0.62 -6.59
C ALA A 52 26.26 0.67 -7.12
N SER A 53 27.01 1.48 -7.89
CA SER A 53 26.47 2.69 -8.53
C SER A 53 25.32 2.35 -9.48
N HIS A 54 25.46 1.29 -10.28
CA HIS A 54 24.40 0.87 -11.21
C HIS A 54 23.13 0.43 -10.46
N ALA A 55 23.27 -0.42 -9.44
CA ALA A 55 22.14 -0.90 -8.64
C ALA A 55 21.42 0.25 -7.91
N LEU A 56 22.16 1.25 -7.42
CA LEU A 56 21.59 2.44 -6.79
C LEU A 56 20.78 3.28 -7.78
N ARG A 57 21.31 3.52 -8.99
CA ARG A 57 20.60 4.27 -10.04
C ARG A 57 19.30 3.56 -10.44
N VAL A 58 19.34 2.25 -10.69
CA VAL A 58 18.14 1.44 -11.03
C VAL A 58 17.09 1.51 -9.91
N SER A 59 17.53 1.41 -8.64
CA SER A 59 16.63 1.49 -7.49
C SER A 59 15.96 2.86 -7.39
N LEU A 60 16.71 3.95 -7.58
CA LEU A 60 16.19 5.32 -7.55
C LEU A 60 15.21 5.58 -8.70
N LEU A 61 15.55 5.19 -9.93
CA LEU A 61 14.70 5.33 -11.10
C LEU A 61 13.40 4.52 -10.95
N THR A 62 13.47 3.31 -10.39
CA THR A 62 12.29 2.49 -10.11
C THR A 62 11.38 3.13 -9.07
N CYS A 63 11.94 3.67 -7.98
CA CYS A 63 11.17 4.39 -6.97
C CYS A 63 10.52 5.65 -7.52
N LEU A 64 11.26 6.44 -8.29
CA LEU A 64 10.76 7.66 -8.93
C LEU A 64 9.61 7.32 -9.89
N THR A 65 9.81 6.35 -10.78
CA THR A 65 8.80 5.90 -11.75
C THR A 65 7.55 5.37 -11.03
N PHE A 66 7.71 4.60 -9.96
CA PHE A 66 6.59 4.12 -9.15
C PHE A 66 5.75 5.27 -8.59
N VAL A 67 6.39 6.32 -8.04
CA VAL A 67 5.69 7.50 -7.51
C VAL A 67 5.03 8.31 -8.65
N LEU A 68 5.73 8.54 -9.75
CA LEU A 68 5.21 9.29 -10.91
C LEU A 68 3.99 8.63 -11.55
N LEU A 69 3.94 7.29 -11.58
CA LEU A 69 2.76 6.55 -12.05
C LEU A 69 1.58 6.55 -11.05
N GLY A 70 1.68 7.27 -9.93
CA GLY A 70 0.66 7.37 -8.90
C GLY A 70 0.74 6.27 -7.83
N GLY A 71 1.88 5.59 -7.74
CA GLY A 71 2.19 4.65 -6.66
C GLY A 71 2.36 5.38 -5.32
N THR A 72 1.99 4.70 -4.24
CA THR A 72 2.30 5.16 -2.87
C THR A 72 2.96 4.01 -2.12
N PHE A 73 4.04 4.25 -1.38
CA PHE A 73 4.71 3.17 -0.61
C PHE A 73 3.80 2.53 0.45
N GLN A 74 2.74 3.23 0.84
CA GLN A 74 1.69 2.68 1.68
C GLN A 74 0.96 1.50 1.01
N SER A 75 0.84 1.50 -0.32
CA SER A 75 0.22 0.41 -1.09
C SER A 75 1.02 -0.88 -1.13
N THR A 76 2.33 -0.79 -0.93
CA THR A 76 3.23 -1.94 -0.83
C THR A 76 3.33 -2.47 0.60
N SER A 77 2.80 -1.74 1.58
CA SER A 77 2.84 -2.19 2.97
C SER A 77 1.74 -3.23 3.26
N PRO A 78 2.02 -4.23 4.12
CA PRO A 78 1.01 -5.17 4.55
C PRO A 78 -0.09 -4.46 5.35
N SER A 79 -1.35 -4.65 4.94
CA SER A 79 -2.52 -4.17 5.68
C SER A 79 -3.02 -5.23 6.62
N SER A 80 -3.09 -4.93 7.92
CA SER A 80 -3.76 -5.78 8.90
C SER A 80 -5.24 -5.94 8.58
N LEU A 81 -5.77 -7.15 8.77
CA LEU A 81 -7.21 -7.43 8.69
C LEU A 81 -7.94 -7.24 10.03
N PHE A 82 -7.24 -7.04 11.14
CA PHE A 82 -7.87 -6.96 12.48
C PHE A 82 -7.69 -5.61 13.17
N SER A 83 -6.96 -4.70 12.52
CA SER A 83 -6.69 -3.34 12.99
C SER A 83 -6.84 -2.37 11.82
N PRO A 84 -6.72 -1.04 12.02
CA PRO A 84 -6.74 -0.12 10.90
C PRO A 84 -5.70 -0.54 9.85
N GLY A 85 -6.16 -0.73 8.61
CA GLY A 85 -5.32 -1.16 7.50
C GLY A 85 -4.39 -0.03 7.03
N ALA A 86 -3.48 -0.35 6.10
CA ALA A 86 -2.51 0.63 5.61
C ALA A 86 -3.17 1.87 5.01
N PHE A 87 -4.39 1.78 4.49
CA PHE A 87 -5.10 2.92 3.87
C PHE A 87 -6.13 3.58 4.79
N ALA A 88 -6.14 3.26 6.08
CA ALA A 88 -7.05 3.89 7.03
C ALA A 88 -6.69 5.38 7.21
N ARG A 89 -7.62 6.28 6.88
CA ARG A 89 -7.45 7.75 6.98
C ARG A 89 -8.45 8.42 7.91
N SER A 90 -9.72 8.04 7.80
CA SER A 90 -10.84 8.62 8.53
C SER A 90 -11.83 7.53 8.90
N SER A 91 -12.54 7.71 10.01
CA SER A 91 -13.50 6.74 10.53
C SER A 91 -14.81 7.41 10.95
N VAL A 92 -15.84 6.59 11.11
CA VAL A 92 -17.12 6.95 11.74
C VAL A 92 -17.16 6.25 13.10
N PRO A 93 -17.65 6.88 14.19
CA PRO A 93 -17.82 6.20 15.47
C PRO A 93 -18.70 4.95 15.33
N ALA A 94 -18.35 3.85 16.01
CA ALA A 94 -19.19 2.66 16.11
C ALA A 94 -19.63 2.52 17.58
N PRO A 95 -20.78 3.11 17.97
CA PRO A 95 -21.18 3.17 19.37
C PRO A 95 -21.60 1.82 19.95
N SER A 96 -21.85 0.82 19.11
CA SER A 96 -22.31 -0.50 19.53
C SER A 96 -21.80 -1.62 18.62
N ALA A 97 -22.13 -2.84 19.03
CA ALA A 97 -21.95 -4.08 18.26
C ALA A 97 -22.66 -4.10 16.91
N ALA A 98 -23.71 -3.28 16.77
CA ALA A 98 -24.62 -3.34 15.65
C ALA A 98 -23.91 -2.90 14.36
N TYR A 99 -24.46 -3.34 13.23
CA TYR A 99 -24.03 -2.83 11.93
C TYR A 99 -24.28 -1.32 11.82
N ALA A 100 -23.53 -0.68 10.93
CA ALA A 100 -23.68 0.75 10.64
C ALA A 100 -25.11 1.09 10.20
N THR A 101 -25.69 2.08 10.85
CA THR A 101 -26.98 2.68 10.51
C THR A 101 -26.95 3.27 9.08
N PRO A 102 -28.11 3.53 8.45
CA PRO A 102 -28.16 4.18 7.14
C PRO A 102 -27.46 5.55 7.08
N ARG A 103 -27.45 6.30 8.19
CA ARG A 103 -26.74 7.58 8.30
C ARG A 103 -25.23 7.36 8.32
N GLU A 104 -24.73 6.44 9.15
CA GLU A 104 -23.31 6.09 9.21
C GLU A 104 -22.82 5.50 7.88
N LYS A 105 -23.64 4.69 7.20
CA LYS A 105 -23.33 4.12 5.89
C LYS A 105 -23.14 5.21 4.82
N ARG A 106 -23.96 6.27 4.82
CA ARG A 106 -23.77 7.42 3.93
C ARG A 106 -22.44 8.13 4.18
N LEU A 107 -22.05 8.31 5.45
CA LEU A 107 -20.75 8.87 5.81
C LEU A 107 -19.60 7.97 5.34
N LEU A 108 -19.72 6.65 5.55
CA LEU A 108 -18.72 5.67 5.10
C LEU A 108 -18.56 5.68 3.57
N ILE A 109 -19.64 5.82 2.80
CA ILE A 109 -19.56 5.95 1.34
C ILE A 109 -18.81 7.23 0.94
N SER A 110 -19.06 8.34 1.61
CA SER A 110 -18.32 9.59 1.38
C SER A 110 -16.81 9.41 1.67
N LEU A 111 -16.48 8.81 2.82
CA LEU A 111 -15.09 8.49 3.18
C LEU A 111 -14.45 7.51 2.19
N TYR A 112 -15.17 6.51 1.72
CA TYR A 112 -14.70 5.54 0.74
C TYR A 112 -14.41 6.21 -0.61
N ARG A 113 -15.27 7.10 -1.08
CA ARG A 113 -15.01 7.85 -2.33
C ARG A 113 -13.75 8.72 -2.20
N LYS A 114 -13.55 9.37 -1.05
CA LYS A 114 -12.41 10.26 -0.81
C LYS A 114 -11.10 9.51 -0.59
N HIS A 115 -11.11 8.44 0.20
CA HIS A 115 -9.90 7.78 0.67
C HIS A 115 -9.72 6.35 0.14
N GLY A 116 -10.81 5.69 -0.25
CA GLY A 116 -10.82 4.28 -0.64
C GLY A 116 -11.06 3.33 0.53
N CYS A 117 -11.03 2.05 0.23
CA CYS A 117 -11.02 0.96 1.21
C CYS A 117 -9.86 1.12 2.19
N HIS A 118 -10.10 1.03 3.50
CA HIS A 118 -9.04 1.19 4.50
C HIS A 118 -7.97 0.08 4.47
N THR A 119 -8.26 -1.06 3.83
CA THR A 119 -7.35 -2.21 3.71
C THR A 119 -6.55 -2.19 2.41
N CYS A 120 -7.21 -1.93 1.27
CA CYS A 120 -6.56 -2.05 -0.06
C CYS A 120 -6.53 -0.76 -0.88
N GLY A 121 -7.09 0.33 -0.37
CA GLY A 121 -7.14 1.62 -1.05
C GLY A 121 -8.08 1.69 -2.27
N THR A 122 -8.71 0.58 -2.69
CA THR A 122 -9.60 0.58 -3.86
C THR A 122 -10.81 1.49 -3.66
N ARG A 123 -11.26 2.13 -4.76
CA ARG A 123 -12.45 2.99 -4.84
C ARG A 123 -13.50 2.47 -5.84
N ALA A 124 -13.24 1.30 -6.43
CA ALA A 124 -14.01 0.82 -7.58
C ALA A 124 -15.41 0.31 -7.23
N ASN A 125 -15.66 -0.08 -5.98
CA ASN A 125 -16.93 -0.69 -5.59
C ASN A 125 -17.66 0.18 -4.56
N LEU A 126 -18.85 0.70 -4.92
CA LEU A 126 -19.68 1.52 -4.04
C LEU A 126 -20.46 0.72 -2.98
N GLN A 127 -20.39 -0.62 -3.01
CA GLN A 127 -20.89 -1.49 -1.93
C GLN A 127 -19.95 -1.42 -0.72
N VAL A 128 -20.03 -0.31 0.01
CA VAL A 128 -19.20 -0.04 1.18
C VAL A 128 -19.81 -0.70 2.42
N ILE A 129 -18.96 -1.42 3.14
CA ILE A 129 -19.26 -2.05 4.43
C ILE A 129 -18.57 -1.23 5.52
N GLY A 130 -19.27 -0.99 6.63
CA GLY A 130 -18.65 -0.42 7.83
C GLY A 130 -17.96 -1.53 8.60
N ASP A 131 -16.63 -1.59 8.51
CA ASP A 131 -15.85 -2.57 9.25
C ASP A 131 -15.61 -2.11 10.68
N HIS A 132 -15.98 -2.94 11.66
CA HIS A 132 -15.69 -2.70 13.06
C HIS A 132 -14.21 -2.90 13.32
N VAL A 133 -13.55 -1.85 13.79
CA VAL A 133 -12.13 -1.92 14.16
C VAL A 133 -11.95 -1.50 15.63
N PRO A 134 -11.45 -2.41 16.50
CA PRO A 134 -11.20 -3.84 16.25
C PRO A 134 -12.50 -4.64 16.00
N PRO A 135 -12.46 -5.81 15.33
CA PRO A 135 -13.65 -6.61 15.08
C PRO A 135 -14.34 -7.11 16.36
N ASN A 136 -15.67 -7.19 16.36
CA ASN A 136 -16.46 -7.63 17.51
C ASN A 136 -16.00 -8.98 18.09
N VAL A 137 -15.65 -9.92 17.21
CA VAL A 137 -15.21 -11.25 17.62
C VAL A 137 -13.87 -11.19 18.37
N VAL A 138 -12.97 -10.31 17.95
CA VAL A 138 -11.70 -10.06 18.66
C VAL A 138 -11.98 -9.45 20.02
N VAL A 139 -12.86 -8.44 20.11
CA VAL A 139 -13.23 -7.80 21.39
C VAL A 139 -13.78 -8.82 22.38
N LYS A 140 -14.68 -9.72 21.94
CA LYS A 140 -15.23 -10.78 22.78
C LYS A 140 -14.14 -11.76 23.24
N ALA A 141 -13.29 -12.19 22.32
CA ALA A 141 -12.31 -13.23 22.59
C ALA A 141 -11.17 -12.77 23.53
N ILE A 142 -10.89 -11.46 23.60
CA ILE A 142 -9.96 -10.89 24.60
C ILE A 142 -10.63 -10.57 25.95
N GLY A 143 -11.87 -11.02 26.18
CA GLY A 143 -12.62 -10.76 27.41
C GLY A 143 -13.15 -9.31 27.53
N GLY A 144 -13.10 -8.53 26.45
CA GLY A 144 -13.62 -7.17 26.43
C GLY A 144 -15.13 -7.13 26.35
N LYS A 145 -15.75 -6.21 27.12
CA LYS A 145 -17.15 -5.83 26.90
C LYS A 145 -17.21 -4.93 25.66
N LEU A 146 -18.07 -5.27 24.70
CA LEU A 146 -18.18 -4.52 23.44
C LEU A 146 -18.43 -3.02 23.63
N ASN A 147 -19.22 -2.67 24.65
CA ASN A 147 -19.56 -1.28 24.97
C ASN A 147 -18.44 -0.55 25.74
N SER A 148 -17.41 -1.27 26.20
CA SER A 148 -16.29 -0.71 26.96
C SER A 148 -15.06 -0.43 26.09
N ILE A 149 -14.98 -1.04 24.89
CA ILE A 149 -13.92 -0.76 23.93
C ILE A 149 -14.46 0.21 22.88
N LYS A 150 -13.77 1.35 22.69
CA LYS A 150 -14.12 2.30 21.63
C LYS A 150 -13.83 1.66 20.27
N GLN A 151 -14.88 1.25 19.59
CA GLN A 151 -14.81 0.77 18.21
C GLN A 151 -15.13 1.91 17.25
N VAL A 152 -14.62 1.77 16.03
CA VAL A 152 -14.93 2.67 14.91
C VAL A 152 -15.30 1.87 13.68
N PHE A 153 -16.08 2.48 12.80
CA PHE A 153 -16.29 2.00 11.44
C PHE A 153 -15.25 2.59 10.50
N LEU A 154 -14.57 1.71 9.78
CA LEU A 154 -13.75 2.08 8.63
C LEU A 154 -14.41 1.63 7.32
N PRO A 155 -14.27 2.39 6.23
CA PRO A 155 -14.86 2.04 4.94
C PRO A 155 -14.15 0.83 4.33
N HIS A 156 -14.85 -0.29 4.17
CA HIS A 156 -14.28 -1.56 3.73
C HIS A 156 -14.99 -2.05 2.46
N CYS A 157 -14.24 -2.62 1.50
CA CYS A 157 -14.82 -3.21 0.30
C CYS A 157 -15.19 -4.69 0.52
N PRO A 158 -16.12 -5.25 -0.26
CA PRO A 158 -16.60 -6.62 -0.05
C PRO A 158 -15.47 -7.66 -0.11
N SER A 159 -14.56 -7.54 -1.07
CA SER A 159 -13.45 -8.49 -1.23
C SER A 159 -12.48 -8.51 -0.04
N CYS A 160 -12.23 -7.37 0.60
CA CYS A 160 -11.38 -7.32 1.79
C CYS A 160 -12.14 -7.75 3.05
N SER A 161 -13.43 -7.42 3.15
CA SER A 161 -14.30 -7.91 4.22
C SER A 161 -14.41 -9.44 4.22
N SER A 162 -14.57 -10.08 3.06
CA SER A 162 -14.57 -11.56 2.96
C SER A 162 -13.24 -12.17 3.40
N LYS A 163 -12.10 -11.56 3.04
CA LYS A 163 -10.76 -11.99 3.48
C LYS A 163 -10.59 -11.87 4.98
N GLN A 164 -11.06 -10.77 5.57
CA GLN A 164 -11.09 -10.57 7.01
C GLN A 164 -11.93 -11.63 7.71
N GLY A 165 -13.13 -11.91 7.22
CA GLY A 165 -13.99 -12.97 7.76
C GLY A 165 -13.28 -14.34 7.75
N ALA A 166 -12.70 -14.73 6.61
CA ALA A 166 -11.93 -15.97 6.51
C ALA A 166 -10.72 -16.00 7.46
N ALA A 167 -10.02 -14.88 7.62
CA ALA A 167 -8.90 -14.76 8.54
C ALA A 167 -9.34 -14.86 10.02
N LEU A 168 -10.48 -14.25 10.38
CA LEU A 168 -11.07 -14.36 11.71
C LEU A 168 -11.41 -15.82 12.02
N THR A 169 -12.08 -16.53 11.10
CA THR A 169 -12.42 -17.94 11.27
C THR A 169 -11.19 -18.81 11.53
N ARG A 170 -10.08 -18.57 10.81
CA ARG A 170 -8.82 -19.31 11.01
C ARG A 170 -8.12 -18.96 12.32
N SER A 171 -8.30 -17.75 12.82
CA SER A 171 -7.61 -17.25 14.02
C SER A 171 -8.35 -17.60 15.32
N LEU A 172 -9.56 -18.13 15.20
CA LEU A 172 -10.40 -18.60 16.30
C LEU A 172 -10.38 -20.12 16.31
N VAL A 173 -9.76 -20.70 17.34
CA VAL A 173 -9.77 -22.14 17.60
C VAL A 173 -10.44 -22.35 18.94
N ASP A 174 -11.51 -23.14 18.97
CA ASP A 174 -12.33 -23.41 20.16
C ASP A 174 -12.86 -22.13 20.85
N GLY A 175 -13.22 -21.12 20.05
CA GLY A 175 -13.69 -19.82 20.56
C GLY A 175 -12.61 -18.97 21.24
N LYS A 176 -11.37 -19.47 21.32
CA LYS A 176 -10.22 -18.73 21.85
C LYS A 176 -9.49 -18.04 20.70
N TRP A 177 -9.22 -16.75 20.91
CA TRP A 177 -8.33 -16.01 20.04
C TRP A 177 -6.91 -16.51 20.23
N LYS A 178 -6.35 -17.19 19.22
CA LYS A 178 -4.96 -17.71 19.26
C LYS A 178 -3.91 -16.61 19.04
N GLY A 179 -4.33 -15.34 19.07
CA GLY A 179 -3.47 -14.18 18.89
C GLY A 179 -3.62 -13.54 17.52
N VAL A 180 -3.05 -12.34 17.38
CA VAL A 180 -2.97 -11.57 16.14
C VAL A 180 -1.93 -12.23 15.22
N GLY A 181 -2.21 -13.45 14.77
CA GLY A 181 -1.32 -14.16 13.85
C GLY A 181 -1.35 -13.46 12.49
N LYS A 182 -0.47 -12.46 12.30
CA LYS A 182 0.00 -11.85 11.02
C LYS A 182 -0.98 -11.85 9.82
N ALA A 183 -2.29 -11.76 10.04
CA ALA A 183 -3.27 -11.77 8.96
C ALA A 183 -3.23 -10.40 8.29
N SER A 184 -2.26 -10.29 7.41
CA SER A 184 -1.87 -9.08 6.74
C SER A 184 -2.03 -9.36 5.25
N VAL A 185 -2.74 -8.49 4.55
CA VAL A 185 -2.86 -8.59 3.11
C VAL A 185 -2.01 -7.49 2.51
N VAL A 186 -1.00 -7.88 1.74
CA VAL A 186 -0.29 -6.95 0.87
C VAL A 186 -1.13 -6.82 -0.39
N HIS A 187 -1.62 -5.61 -0.66
CA HIS A 187 -2.33 -5.29 -1.89
C HIS A 187 -1.35 -4.74 -2.90
N PHE A 188 -0.51 -5.63 -3.43
CA PHE A 188 0.41 -5.27 -4.51
C PHE A 188 -0.41 -4.88 -5.75
N ARG A 189 -0.12 -3.71 -6.36
CA ARG A 189 -0.67 -3.30 -7.66
C ARG A 189 0.34 -3.72 -8.73
N PRO A 190 0.30 -4.95 -9.26
CA PRO A 190 1.39 -5.52 -10.03
C PRO A 190 1.60 -4.80 -11.35
N ARG A 191 0.52 -4.25 -11.94
CA ARG A 191 0.57 -3.53 -13.21
C ARG A 191 1.44 -2.27 -13.17
N LEU A 192 1.33 -1.48 -12.10
CA LEU A 192 2.14 -0.26 -11.95
C LEU A 192 3.61 -0.62 -11.72
N PHE A 193 3.83 -1.66 -10.93
CA PHE A 193 5.16 -2.11 -10.55
C PHE A 193 5.91 -2.73 -11.72
N TRP A 194 5.24 -3.63 -12.46
CA TRP A 194 5.81 -4.27 -13.64
C TRP A 194 6.07 -3.25 -14.75
N ALA A 195 5.15 -2.29 -14.97
CA ALA A 195 5.40 -1.19 -15.91
C ALA A 195 6.64 -0.36 -15.53
N ALA A 196 6.81 -0.03 -14.24
CA ALA A 196 7.99 0.70 -13.78
C ALA A 196 9.29 -0.10 -13.96
N GLY A 197 9.29 -1.39 -13.60
CA GLY A 197 10.46 -2.26 -13.78
C GLY A 197 10.83 -2.47 -15.26
N THR A 198 9.84 -2.68 -16.13
CA THR A 198 10.04 -2.86 -17.58
C THR A 198 10.52 -1.56 -18.24
N LEU A 199 10.01 -0.39 -17.85
CA LEU A 199 10.50 0.91 -18.33
C LEU A 199 11.98 1.10 -18.00
N VAL A 200 12.37 0.82 -16.75
CA VAL A 200 13.77 0.98 -16.31
C VAL A 200 14.69 -0.06 -16.93
N ALA A 201 14.23 -1.29 -17.15
CA ALA A 201 15.02 -2.35 -17.78
C ALA A 201 15.24 -2.13 -19.28
N ASN A 202 14.23 -1.63 -20.01
CA ASN A 202 14.34 -1.36 -21.44
C ASN A 202 15.12 -0.09 -21.77
N ALA A 203 15.22 0.87 -20.83
CA ALA A 203 16.12 2.02 -20.96
C ALA A 203 17.62 1.65 -20.80
N GLY A 204 17.95 0.36 -20.69
CA GLY A 204 19.33 -0.13 -20.50
C GLY A 204 20.25 0.05 -21.71
N ASP A 205 19.75 0.53 -22.86
CA ASP A 205 20.59 0.94 -23.99
C ASP A 205 21.00 2.40 -23.83
N TRP A 206 22.30 2.66 -23.67
CA TRP A 206 22.84 3.93 -23.15
C TRP A 206 22.55 5.14 -24.05
N GLN A 207 22.29 4.94 -25.34
CA GLN A 207 21.89 6.01 -26.26
C GLN A 207 20.44 6.47 -26.06
N GLU A 208 19.57 5.66 -25.47
CA GLU A 208 18.18 6.04 -25.17
C GLU A 208 18.02 6.71 -23.80
N LEU A 209 18.99 6.55 -22.89
CA LEU A 209 18.96 7.13 -21.54
C LEU A 209 19.11 8.66 -21.53
N GLU A 210 19.94 9.24 -22.41
CA GLU A 210 20.03 10.71 -22.55
C GLU A 210 18.70 11.30 -23.07
N SER A 211 18.05 10.59 -23.99
CA SER A 211 16.69 10.94 -24.42
C SER A 211 15.63 10.69 -23.35
N PHE A 212 15.82 9.73 -22.44
CA PHE A 212 14.90 9.47 -21.34
C PHE A 212 15.08 10.46 -20.18
N GLU A 213 16.30 10.87 -19.85
CA GLU A 213 16.56 11.98 -18.91
C GLU A 213 15.96 13.28 -19.47
N ALA A 214 16.19 13.57 -20.75
CA ALA A 214 15.53 14.70 -21.42
C ALA A 214 14.00 14.56 -21.43
N ALA A 215 13.44 13.36 -21.65
CA ALA A 215 12.00 13.12 -21.64
C ALA A 215 11.40 13.19 -20.22
N ALA A 216 12.12 12.72 -19.21
CA ALA A 216 11.71 12.76 -17.81
C ALA A 216 11.79 14.18 -17.25
N GLU A 217 12.82 14.96 -17.61
CA GLU A 217 12.90 16.39 -17.33
C GLU A 217 11.76 17.14 -18.02
N ASN A 218 11.52 16.88 -19.31
CA ASN A 218 10.40 17.48 -20.04
C ASN A 218 9.04 17.08 -19.44
N LEU A 219 8.85 15.84 -19.03
CA LEU A 219 7.61 15.38 -18.40
C LEU A 219 7.43 15.97 -17.01
N ALA A 220 8.51 16.08 -16.22
CA ALA A 220 8.49 16.71 -14.90
C ALA A 220 8.16 18.21 -15.02
N VAL A 221 8.80 18.92 -15.95
CA VAL A 221 8.53 20.34 -16.24
C VAL A 221 7.09 20.52 -16.72
N THR A 222 6.63 19.71 -17.66
CA THR A 222 5.24 19.78 -18.19
C THR A 222 4.20 19.46 -17.12
N THR A 223 4.51 18.52 -16.22
CA THR A 223 3.62 18.14 -15.12
C THR A 223 3.59 19.24 -14.05
N VAL A 224 4.74 19.82 -13.69
CA VAL A 224 4.83 20.95 -12.76
C VAL A 224 4.10 22.17 -13.33
N ASP A 225 4.22 22.46 -14.62
CA ASP A 225 3.51 23.58 -15.26
C ASP A 225 2.00 23.32 -15.40
N LYS A 226 1.58 22.09 -15.70
CA LYS A 226 0.16 21.72 -15.64
C LYS A 226 -0.41 21.88 -14.24
N LEU A 227 0.32 21.43 -13.21
CA LEU A 227 -0.10 21.59 -11.83
C LEU A 227 -0.12 23.07 -11.43
N ARG A 228 0.90 23.85 -11.78
CA ARG A 228 0.93 25.31 -11.54
C ARG A 228 -0.28 26.01 -12.17
N ARG A 229 -0.63 25.69 -13.42
CA ARG A 229 -1.83 26.25 -14.08
C ARG A 229 -3.15 25.82 -13.43
N LEU A 230 -3.20 24.62 -12.85
CA LEU A 230 -4.38 24.13 -12.11
C LEU A 230 -4.54 24.78 -10.73
N PHE A 231 -3.49 25.39 -10.17
CA PHE A 231 -3.48 26.04 -8.85
C PHE A 231 -3.30 27.57 -8.89
N SER A 232 -3.23 28.17 -10.08
CA SER A 232 -3.17 29.63 -10.31
C SER A 232 -4.53 30.25 -10.68
N ASN A 233 -5.63 29.50 -10.56
CA ASN A 233 -7.02 29.97 -10.62
C ASN A 233 -7.71 29.67 -9.28
#